data_AF-A0A7Y4TRX0-F1
#
_entry.id   AF-A0A7Y4TRX0-F1
#
_cell.length_a   1.000
_cell.length_b   1.000
_cell.length_c   1.000
_cell.angle_alpha   90.00
_cell.angle_beta   90.00
_cell.angle_gamma   90.00
#
_symmetry.space_group_name_H-M   'P 1'
#
loop_
_entity.id
_entity.type
_entity.pdbx_description
1 polymer ?
#
loop_
_entity_poly.entity_id
_entity_poly.type
_entity_poly.pdbx_seq_one_letter_code
_entity_poly.pdbx_strand_id
1 'polypeptide(L)'
;MITSFDIWKVLAGIAIFLLGIRFLEESLQQLSGRRFKLFLKKQTSNKLRAIGGGAIVTGVLQSSSLVSLMVLAFVGASVIPMENALAVILGANLGTTLDSWIVAVAGFKLNIENIALPVAGLAGIGYAVFNKESKLYNWCRFLLGFGFLFVGLGYMKTGMEGLVLSTDFSQFKESPILIFFIIGFIITTLIQSSSATIAITLSALNAGAVALVPAMAIVLGSEVGTTIKLFVAGLKGVANKKRVALGNFIFNAINVLLILIFLHPLNKFITEVIGIKNNLYALVFFQTLVNILGIILFYPFLGRMTRFLEKQFRDSDSESLFIHKVSPLETSTALLAMEKENRHFLNAVITYSLSCFEKNNEHPASGTFQKKFLSGTIAEKYAYLKYLYGEIHSFYIQVQKNCTDSEDIDQLERFMSSVRNAMYAAKSIKDAIADIEQLRNSSNDVKYDFYLKTRQSVEDFCKETNGLLNETVADRFEKLTGSYHIVTEKYTVTLQQLYKESIAGHVSETEISTLLNFNREIFTFFKSLLFGAKDHLFDREQSKYFEDLPGFIR
;
A
#
# COMPACT_ATOMS: atom_id res chain seq x y z
N MET A 1 -37.36 32.15 -23.74
CA MET A 1 -37.18 30.75 -24.17
C MET A 1 -35.69 30.47 -24.05
N ILE A 2 -35.26 29.72 -23.03
CA ILE A 2 -33.89 29.19 -22.97
C ILE A 2 -33.72 28.40 -24.26
N THR A 3 -32.86 28.83 -25.18
CA THR A 3 -32.47 27.96 -26.29
C THR A 3 -31.81 26.75 -25.64
N SER A 4 -32.54 25.64 -25.57
CA SER A 4 -32.13 24.39 -24.93
C SER A 4 -30.72 23.96 -25.35
N PHE A 5 -30.27 24.39 -26.52
CA PHE A 5 -29.01 24.02 -27.13
C PHE A 5 -27.74 24.44 -26.37
N ASP A 6 -27.70 25.59 -25.68
CA ASP A 6 -26.44 26.07 -25.08
C ASP A 6 -26.06 25.34 -23.77
N ILE A 7 -27.05 24.97 -22.96
CA ILE A 7 -26.81 24.10 -21.81
C ILE A 7 -26.39 22.69 -22.26
N TRP A 8 -26.95 22.19 -23.37
CA TRP A 8 -26.52 20.93 -23.97
C TRP A 8 -25.08 21.01 -24.49
N LYS A 9 -24.63 22.14 -25.06
CA LYS A 9 -23.21 22.33 -25.41
C LYS A 9 -22.30 22.26 -24.20
N VAL A 10 -22.66 22.91 -23.08
CA VAL A 10 -21.87 22.84 -21.85
C VAL A 10 -21.81 21.40 -21.35
N LEU A 11 -22.94 20.68 -21.28
CA LEU A 11 -22.99 19.29 -20.86
C LEU A 11 -22.20 18.34 -21.78
N ALA A 12 -22.31 18.52 -23.10
CA ALA A 12 -21.52 17.77 -24.08
C ALA A 12 -20.03 18.06 -23.93
N GLY A 13 -19.65 19.33 -23.72
CA GLY A 13 -18.29 19.74 -23.43
C GLY A 13 -17.72 19.08 -22.18
N ILE A 14 -18.51 19.04 -21.09
CA ILE A 14 -18.13 18.33 -19.86
C ILE A 14 -17.94 16.84 -20.13
N ALA A 15 -18.87 16.18 -20.84
CA ALA A 15 -18.78 14.75 -21.13
C ALA A 15 -17.53 14.42 -21.97
N ILE A 16 -17.26 15.19 -23.02
CA ILE A 16 -16.06 15.02 -23.87
C ILE A 16 -14.80 15.29 -23.04
N PHE A 17 -14.79 16.33 -22.21
CA PHE A 17 -13.67 16.66 -21.33
C PHE A 17 -13.36 15.52 -20.35
N LEU A 18 -14.39 14.97 -19.69
CA LEU A 18 -14.23 13.84 -18.77
C LEU A 18 -13.73 12.58 -19.48
N LEU A 19 -14.19 12.32 -20.70
CA LEU A 19 -13.69 11.22 -21.50
C LEU A 19 -12.23 11.45 -21.93
N GLY A 20 -11.86 12.71 -22.20
CA GLY A 20 -10.48 13.14 -22.43
C GLY A 20 -9.57 12.87 -21.23
N ILE A 21 -9.98 13.31 -20.03
CA ILE A 21 -9.27 13.00 -18.77
C ILE A 21 -9.12 11.50 -18.62
N ARG A 22 -10.20 10.74 -18.78
CA ARG A 22 -10.18 9.28 -18.61
C ARG A 22 -9.19 8.61 -19.56
N PHE A 23 -9.13 9.02 -20.82
CA PHE A 23 -8.16 8.46 -21.77
C PHE A 23 -6.72 8.83 -21.43
N LEU A 24 -6.47 10.05 -20.96
CA LEU A 24 -5.15 10.45 -20.47
C LEU A 24 -4.74 9.66 -19.23
N GLU A 25 -5.63 9.60 -18.23
CA GLU A 25 -5.41 8.81 -17.01
C GLU A 25 -5.12 7.36 -17.35
N GLU A 26 -5.94 6.69 -18.16
CA GLU A 26 -5.73 5.27 -18.46
C GLU A 26 -4.46 5.03 -19.32
N SER A 27 -4.11 5.93 -20.24
CA SER A 27 -2.86 5.83 -21.02
C SER A 27 -1.61 6.07 -20.16
N LEU A 28 -1.67 7.01 -19.22
CA LEU A 28 -0.58 7.29 -18.28
C LEU A 28 -0.54 6.23 -17.16
N GLN A 29 -1.66 5.60 -16.82
CA GLN A 29 -1.74 4.56 -15.80
C GLN A 29 -1.02 3.28 -16.23
N GLN A 30 -1.02 2.95 -17.53
CA GLN A 30 -0.17 1.87 -18.06
C GLN A 30 1.33 2.14 -17.81
N LEU A 31 1.72 3.42 -17.75
CA LEU A 31 3.07 3.84 -17.37
C LEU A 31 3.27 3.84 -15.84
N SER A 32 2.19 4.01 -15.05
CA SER A 32 2.17 4.06 -13.57
C SER A 32 2.53 2.75 -12.84
N GLY A 33 3.08 1.76 -13.55
CA GLY A 33 3.46 0.45 -13.02
C GLY A 33 4.59 0.49 -11.97
N ARG A 34 5.37 -0.60 -11.89
CA ARG A 34 6.40 -0.80 -10.85
C ARG A 34 7.36 0.39 -10.69
N ARG A 35 7.69 1.13 -11.75
CA ARG A 35 8.62 2.27 -11.71
C ARG A 35 8.13 3.44 -10.86
N PHE A 36 6.87 3.87 -11.01
CA PHE A 36 6.31 4.96 -10.21
C PHE A 36 6.13 4.54 -8.75
N LYS A 37 5.71 3.28 -8.51
CA LYS A 37 5.67 2.66 -7.17
C LYS A 37 7.03 2.73 -6.47
N LEU A 38 8.11 2.35 -7.17
CA LEU A 38 9.47 2.39 -6.65
C LEU A 38 9.99 3.82 -6.47
N PHE A 39 9.70 4.73 -7.40
CA PHE A 39 10.05 6.15 -7.26
C PHE A 39 9.39 6.75 -6.03
N LEU A 40 8.08 6.56 -5.86
CA LEU A 40 7.35 7.08 -4.71
C LEU A 40 7.89 6.50 -3.41
N LYS A 41 8.13 5.18 -3.34
CA LYS A 41 8.76 4.52 -2.18
C LYS A 41 10.14 5.11 -1.85
N LYS A 42 10.94 5.48 -2.85
CA LYS A 42 12.26 6.11 -2.64
C LYS A 42 12.13 7.54 -2.11
N GLN A 43 11.17 8.30 -2.66
CA GLN A 43 10.92 9.68 -2.25
C GLN A 43 10.27 9.79 -0.88
N THR A 44 9.63 8.73 -0.38
CA THR A 44 9.05 8.71 0.98
C THR A 44 10.06 8.39 2.09
N SER A 45 11.35 8.60 1.85
CA SER A 45 12.40 8.51 2.89
C SER A 45 12.35 9.68 3.89
N ASN A 46 11.89 10.87 3.46
CA ASN A 46 11.63 12.00 4.35
C ASN A 46 10.42 12.83 3.87
N LYS A 47 9.91 13.72 4.72
CA LYS A 47 8.66 14.47 4.47
C LYS A 47 8.74 15.43 3.29
N LEU A 48 9.85 16.15 3.10
CA LEU A 48 9.99 17.10 1.98
C LEU A 48 10.09 16.38 0.64
N ARG A 49 10.87 15.30 0.57
CA ARG A 49 10.95 14.44 -0.61
C ARG A 49 9.61 13.78 -0.89
N ALA A 50 8.86 13.40 0.15
CA ALA A 50 7.52 12.84 -0.01
C ALA A 50 6.56 13.84 -0.67
N ILE A 51 6.57 15.11 -0.23
CA ILE A 51 5.78 16.19 -0.88
C ILE A 51 6.20 16.35 -2.33
N GLY A 52 7.50 16.51 -2.61
CA GLY A 52 7.98 16.64 -3.98
C GLY A 52 7.64 15.42 -4.85
N GLY A 53 7.78 14.22 -4.30
CA GLY A 53 7.43 12.97 -4.96
C GLY A 53 5.94 12.88 -5.30
N GLY A 54 5.06 13.26 -4.38
CA GLY A 54 3.62 13.34 -4.62
C GLY A 54 3.28 14.34 -5.73
N ALA A 55 3.86 15.55 -5.68
CA ALA A 55 3.62 16.59 -6.67
C ALA A 55 4.06 16.18 -8.07
N ILE A 56 5.26 15.60 -8.19
CA ILE A 56 5.80 15.12 -9.47
C ILE A 56 4.95 13.98 -10.02
N VAL A 57 4.64 12.96 -9.19
CA VAL A 57 3.89 11.80 -9.66
C VAL A 57 2.46 12.20 -10.05
N THR A 58 1.79 13.03 -9.26
CA THR A 58 0.45 13.52 -9.62
C THR A 58 0.49 14.40 -10.86
N GLY A 59 1.46 15.31 -10.98
CA GLY A 59 1.60 16.15 -12.18
C GLY A 59 1.81 15.35 -13.46
N VAL A 60 2.57 14.25 -13.38
CA VAL A 60 2.83 13.37 -14.53
C VAL A 60 1.64 12.45 -14.83
N LEU A 61 0.99 11.90 -13.80
CA LEU A 61 -0.15 10.99 -13.96
C LEU A 61 -1.49 11.71 -14.12
N GLN A 62 -1.53 13.02 -13.91
CA GLN A 62 -2.72 13.88 -13.93
C GLN A 62 -3.86 13.44 -12.99
N SER A 63 -3.54 12.62 -11.98
CA SER A 63 -4.54 12.04 -11.09
C SER A 63 -4.02 11.94 -9.66
N SER A 64 -4.45 12.88 -8.81
CA SER A 64 -4.20 12.84 -7.36
C SER A 64 -4.91 11.66 -6.69
N SER A 65 -6.01 11.18 -7.27
CA SER A 65 -6.75 9.99 -6.84
C SER A 65 -5.89 8.73 -6.93
N LEU A 66 -5.24 8.50 -8.07
CA LEU A 66 -4.37 7.33 -8.26
C LEU A 66 -3.20 7.34 -7.28
N VAL A 67 -2.55 8.50 -7.12
CA VAL A 67 -1.45 8.66 -6.15
C VAL A 67 -1.92 8.42 -4.72
N SER A 68 -3.08 8.96 -4.34
CA SER A 68 -3.65 8.76 -3.01
C SER A 68 -3.99 7.29 -2.73
N LEU A 69 -4.51 6.55 -3.71
CA LEU A 69 -4.76 5.11 -3.59
C LEU A 69 -3.45 4.31 -3.45
N MET A 70 -2.40 4.66 -4.20
CA MET A 70 -1.08 4.05 -4.05
C MET A 70 -0.49 4.29 -2.65
N VAL A 71 -0.63 5.52 -2.13
CA VAL A 71 -0.21 5.87 -0.77
C VAL A 71 -1.01 5.07 0.26
N LEU A 72 -2.33 4.97 0.08
CA LEU A 72 -3.21 4.20 0.95
C LEU A 72 -2.79 2.72 1.00
N ALA A 73 -2.45 2.14 -0.15
CA ALA A 73 -1.94 0.78 -0.26
C ALA A 73 -0.58 0.60 0.46
N PHE A 74 0.35 1.53 0.28
CA PHE A 74 1.67 1.48 0.93
C PHE A 74 1.63 1.69 2.45
N VAL A 75 0.74 2.54 2.94
CA VAL A 75 0.54 2.76 4.38
C VAL A 75 -0.18 1.57 5.02
N GLY A 76 -1.14 0.98 4.31
CA GLY A 76 -1.68 -0.32 4.70
C GLY A 76 -0.56 -1.36 4.85
N ALA A 77 0.25 -1.54 3.82
CA ALA A 77 1.36 -2.52 3.83
C ALA A 77 2.54 -2.15 4.74
N SER A 78 2.44 -1.06 5.53
CA SER A 78 3.51 -0.55 6.38
C SER A 78 4.84 -0.37 5.63
N VAL A 79 4.76 -0.07 4.33
CA VAL A 79 5.91 0.21 3.46
C VAL A 79 6.38 1.65 3.67
N ILE A 80 5.44 2.55 3.98
CA ILE A 80 5.69 3.98 4.16
C ILE A 80 5.07 4.40 5.51
N PRO A 81 5.80 5.15 6.35
CA PRO A 81 5.25 5.67 7.59
C PRO A 81 4.15 6.69 7.32
N MET A 82 3.15 6.73 8.20
CA MET A 82 1.96 7.55 8.02
C MET A 82 2.26 9.04 7.83
N GLU A 83 3.24 9.60 8.56
CA GLU A 83 3.65 11.00 8.38
C GLU A 83 4.06 11.30 6.93
N ASN A 84 4.84 10.41 6.32
CA ASN A 84 5.35 10.60 4.97
C ASN A 84 4.25 10.37 3.94
N ALA A 85 3.28 9.51 4.24
CA ALA A 85 2.11 9.34 3.40
C ALA A 85 1.20 10.56 3.36
N LEU A 86 0.92 11.17 4.51
CA LEU A 86 0.22 12.46 4.54
C LEU A 86 1.02 13.51 3.76
N ALA A 87 2.34 13.53 3.90
CA ALA A 87 3.21 14.41 3.12
C ALA A 87 3.11 14.17 1.60
N VAL A 88 3.03 12.92 1.13
CA VAL A 88 2.79 12.62 -0.29
C VAL A 88 1.44 13.18 -0.75
N ILE A 89 0.38 13.04 0.06
CA ILE A 89 -0.95 13.55 -0.29
C ILE A 89 -0.94 15.08 -0.43
N LEU A 90 -0.26 15.80 0.46
CA LEU A 90 -0.05 17.24 0.31
C LEU A 90 0.63 17.58 -1.02
N GLY A 91 1.66 16.80 -1.36
CA GLY A 91 2.33 16.89 -2.65
C GLY A 91 1.39 16.63 -3.82
N ALA A 92 0.59 15.58 -3.75
CA ALA A 92 -0.35 15.20 -4.80
C ALA A 92 -1.34 16.34 -5.09
N ASN A 93 -1.89 16.97 -4.05
CA ASN A 93 -2.79 18.13 -4.22
C ASN A 93 -2.08 19.28 -4.95
N LEU A 94 -0.84 19.60 -4.58
CA LEU A 94 -0.02 20.57 -5.31
C LEU A 94 0.22 20.16 -6.78
N GLY A 95 0.48 18.88 -7.04
CA GLY A 95 0.67 18.36 -8.39
C GLY A 95 -0.54 18.58 -9.32
N THR A 96 -1.76 18.47 -8.78
CA THR A 96 -3.02 18.67 -9.52
C THR A 96 -3.12 20.08 -10.13
N THR A 97 -2.45 21.07 -9.54
CA THR A 97 -2.48 22.45 -10.04
C THR A 97 -1.85 22.59 -11.42
N LEU A 98 -0.95 21.67 -11.81
CA LEU A 98 -0.37 21.65 -13.15
C LEU A 98 -1.43 21.47 -14.24
N ASP A 99 -2.45 20.64 -14.00
CA ASP A 99 -3.54 20.44 -14.96
C ASP A 99 -4.33 21.73 -15.16
N SER A 100 -4.59 22.46 -14.08
CA SER A 100 -5.30 23.73 -14.11
C SER A 100 -4.51 24.79 -14.89
N TRP A 101 -3.19 24.85 -14.72
CA TRP A 101 -2.31 25.70 -15.51
C TRP A 101 -2.31 25.33 -16.99
N ILE A 102 -2.27 24.04 -17.32
CA ILE A 102 -2.38 23.56 -18.70
C ILE A 102 -3.69 24.06 -19.33
N VAL A 103 -4.82 23.89 -18.63
CA VAL A 103 -6.12 24.35 -19.14
C VAL A 103 -6.17 25.88 -19.30
N ALA A 104 -5.72 26.65 -18.31
CA ALA A 104 -5.77 28.11 -18.36
C ALA A 104 -4.84 28.73 -19.41
N VAL A 105 -3.62 28.22 -19.56
CA VAL A 105 -2.64 28.75 -20.51
C VAL A 105 -2.90 28.18 -21.90
N ALA A 106 -2.94 26.86 -22.04
CA ALA A 106 -3.04 26.22 -23.33
C ALA A 106 -4.46 26.35 -23.90
N GLY A 107 -5.48 26.13 -23.08
CA GLY A 107 -6.88 26.11 -23.52
C GLY A 107 -7.46 27.48 -23.87
N PHE A 108 -7.11 28.53 -23.14
CA PHE A 108 -7.71 29.86 -23.34
C PHE A 108 -6.81 30.85 -24.10
N LYS A 109 -5.48 30.73 -24.04
CA LYS A 109 -4.56 31.68 -24.73
C LYS A 109 -4.12 31.23 -26.11
N LEU A 110 -3.95 29.93 -26.36
CA LEU A 110 -3.23 29.43 -27.54
C LEU A 110 -4.12 29.05 -28.75
N ASN A 111 -5.42 29.39 -28.77
CA ASN A 111 -6.37 28.94 -29.81
C ASN A 111 -6.22 27.45 -30.15
N ILE A 112 -5.99 26.62 -29.11
CA ILE A 112 -5.64 25.22 -29.29
C ILE A 112 -6.74 24.41 -29.96
N GLU A 113 -7.99 24.91 -29.99
CA GLU A 113 -9.09 24.29 -30.75
C GLU A 113 -8.70 23.94 -32.19
N ASN A 114 -7.95 24.81 -32.88
CA ASN A 114 -7.51 24.59 -34.27
C ASN A 114 -6.50 23.43 -34.41
N ILE A 115 -5.79 23.10 -33.35
CA ILE A 115 -4.84 21.97 -33.29
C ILE A 115 -5.52 20.74 -32.68
N ALA A 116 -6.38 20.93 -31.70
CA ALA A 116 -7.07 19.89 -30.96
C ALA A 116 -8.02 19.09 -31.85
N LEU A 117 -8.74 19.72 -32.78
CA LEU A 117 -9.64 19.04 -33.71
C LEU A 117 -8.88 18.11 -34.68
N PRO A 118 -7.83 18.55 -35.40
CA PRO A 118 -7.00 17.65 -36.20
C PRO A 118 -6.37 16.51 -35.38
N VAL A 119 -5.84 16.83 -34.19
CA VAL A 119 -5.24 15.82 -33.31
C VAL A 119 -6.29 14.80 -32.86
N ALA A 120 -7.46 15.23 -32.40
CA ALA A 120 -8.56 14.35 -32.01
C ALA A 120 -9.07 13.52 -33.20
N GLY A 121 -9.19 14.11 -34.39
CA GLY A 121 -9.63 13.40 -35.59
C GLY A 121 -8.66 12.29 -36.01
N LEU A 122 -7.38 12.63 -36.19
CA LEU A 122 -6.35 11.67 -36.60
C LEU A 122 -6.12 10.59 -35.52
N ALA A 123 -6.02 11.00 -34.26
CA ALA A 123 -5.84 10.07 -33.15
C ALA A 123 -7.08 9.20 -32.92
N GLY A 124 -8.28 9.73 -33.18
CA GLY A 124 -9.55 9.00 -33.11
C GLY A 124 -9.65 7.90 -34.16
N ILE A 125 -9.27 8.20 -35.41
CA ILE A 125 -9.17 7.20 -36.48
C ILE A 125 -8.14 6.14 -36.09
N GLY A 126 -6.95 6.53 -35.64
CA GLY A 126 -5.91 5.60 -35.20
C GLY A 126 -6.36 4.72 -34.02
N TYR A 127 -7.07 5.30 -33.05
CA TYR A 127 -7.64 4.58 -31.91
C TYR A 127 -8.69 3.54 -32.35
N ALA A 128 -9.47 3.83 -33.38
CA ALA A 128 -10.48 2.91 -33.91
C ALA A 128 -9.89 1.79 -34.78
N VAL A 129 -8.79 2.06 -35.48
CA VAL A 129 -8.21 1.14 -36.48
C VAL A 129 -7.10 0.26 -35.91
N PHE A 130 -6.29 0.75 -34.97
CA PHE A 130 -5.16 -0.02 -34.44
C PHE A 130 -5.58 -1.05 -33.38
N ASN A 131 -4.87 -2.18 -33.35
CA ASN A 131 -5.09 -3.23 -32.36
C ASN A 131 -4.77 -2.75 -30.95
N LYS A 132 -5.61 -3.13 -29.98
CA LYS A 132 -5.53 -2.71 -28.57
C LYS A 132 -4.19 -3.04 -27.89
N GLU A 133 -3.50 -4.08 -28.34
CA GLU A 133 -2.20 -4.50 -27.79
C GLU A 133 -1.02 -3.69 -28.36
N SER A 134 -1.24 -2.91 -29.41
CA SER A 134 -0.17 -2.15 -30.05
C SER A 134 0.22 -0.89 -29.26
N LYS A 135 1.51 -0.54 -29.27
CA LYS A 135 1.98 0.73 -28.71
C LYS A 135 1.34 1.95 -29.39
N LEU A 136 1.04 1.84 -30.68
CA LEU A 136 0.39 2.89 -31.45
C LEU A 136 -1.03 3.16 -30.96
N TYR A 137 -1.80 2.12 -30.63
CA TYR A 137 -3.13 2.29 -30.03
C TYR A 137 -3.09 3.13 -28.74
N ASN A 138 -2.13 2.88 -27.86
CA ASN A 138 -1.98 3.62 -26.61
C ASN A 138 -1.58 5.09 -26.84
N TRP A 139 -0.70 5.35 -27.83
CA TRP A 139 -0.36 6.72 -28.25
C TRP A 139 -1.54 7.45 -28.88
N CYS A 140 -2.29 6.79 -29.76
CA CYS A 140 -3.53 7.34 -30.33
C CYS A 140 -4.54 7.62 -29.22
N ARG A 141 -4.71 6.74 -28.23
CA ARG A 141 -5.58 7.02 -27.09
C ARG A 141 -5.13 8.22 -26.28
N PHE A 142 -3.84 8.34 -26.00
CA PHE A 142 -3.28 9.49 -25.28
C PHE A 142 -3.54 10.80 -26.02
N LEU A 143 -3.21 10.86 -27.32
CA LEU A 143 -3.43 12.04 -28.16
C LEU A 143 -4.93 12.35 -28.35
N LEU A 144 -5.78 11.33 -28.45
CA LEU A 144 -7.22 11.47 -28.50
C LEU A 144 -7.75 12.06 -27.18
N GLY A 145 -7.26 11.57 -26.04
CA GLY A 145 -7.59 12.12 -24.73
C GLY A 145 -7.21 13.60 -24.62
N PHE A 146 -5.99 13.95 -25.04
CA PHE A 146 -5.53 15.34 -25.12
C PHE A 146 -6.42 16.20 -26.03
N GLY A 147 -6.74 15.71 -27.23
CA GLY A 147 -7.63 16.41 -28.17
C GLY A 147 -9.03 16.63 -27.57
N PHE A 148 -9.61 15.61 -26.93
CA PHE A 148 -10.92 15.71 -26.29
C PHE A 148 -10.94 16.65 -25.09
N LEU A 149 -9.86 16.79 -24.31
CA LEU A 149 -9.78 17.84 -23.28
C LEU A 149 -10.04 19.22 -23.89
N PHE A 150 -9.33 19.59 -24.95
CA PHE A 150 -9.45 20.94 -25.51
C PHE A 150 -10.72 21.13 -26.33
N VAL A 151 -11.17 20.10 -27.06
CA VAL A 151 -12.48 20.14 -27.75
C VAL A 151 -13.62 20.30 -26.75
N GLY A 152 -13.60 19.52 -25.67
CA GLY A 152 -14.58 19.64 -24.58
C GLY A 152 -14.56 21.01 -23.92
N LEU A 153 -13.36 21.57 -23.69
CA LEU A 153 -13.19 22.93 -23.18
C LEU A 153 -13.78 23.99 -24.13
N GLY A 154 -13.60 23.84 -25.44
CA GLY A 154 -14.19 24.75 -26.42
C GLY A 154 -15.72 24.74 -26.42
N TYR A 155 -16.34 23.56 -26.30
CA TYR A 155 -17.78 23.44 -26.13
C TYR A 155 -18.27 24.06 -24.80
N MET A 156 -17.53 23.88 -23.71
CA MET A 156 -17.85 24.51 -22.43
C MET A 156 -17.76 26.04 -22.52
N LYS A 157 -16.71 26.57 -23.16
CA LYS A 157 -16.51 28.01 -23.37
C LYS A 157 -17.65 28.62 -24.20
N THR A 158 -17.88 28.11 -25.40
CA THR A 158 -18.90 28.64 -26.33
C THR A 158 -20.31 28.46 -25.80
N GLY A 159 -20.62 27.34 -25.12
CA GLY A 159 -21.89 27.13 -24.46
C GLY A 159 -22.12 28.12 -23.32
N MET A 160 -21.09 28.40 -22.52
CA MET A 160 -21.19 29.36 -21.42
C MET A 160 -21.34 30.80 -21.90
N GLU A 161 -20.64 31.19 -22.98
CA GLU A 161 -20.83 32.49 -23.64
C GLU A 161 -22.29 32.67 -24.11
N GLY A 162 -22.89 31.64 -24.70
CA GLY A 162 -24.31 31.65 -25.08
C GLY A 162 -25.26 31.74 -23.88
N LEU A 163 -24.94 31.06 -22.77
CA LEU A 163 -25.73 31.13 -21.54
C LEU A 163 -25.71 32.54 -20.92
N VAL A 164 -24.56 33.21 -20.89
CA VAL A 164 -24.43 34.58 -20.35
C VAL A 164 -25.24 35.60 -21.15
N LEU A 165 -25.39 35.40 -22.46
CA LEU A 165 -26.22 36.26 -23.32
C LEU A 165 -27.72 36.04 -23.12
N SER A 166 -28.13 34.82 -22.75
CA SER A 166 -29.55 34.42 -22.68
C SER A 166 -30.11 34.37 -21.26
N THR A 167 -29.25 34.34 -20.24
CA THR A 167 -29.62 34.21 -18.83
C THR A 167 -29.01 35.35 -18.04
N ASP A 168 -29.83 36.02 -17.23
CA ASP A 168 -29.32 37.04 -16.32
C ASP A 168 -28.70 36.40 -15.05
N PHE A 169 -27.37 36.48 -14.98
CA PHE A 169 -26.59 36.04 -13.83
C PHE A 169 -26.44 37.13 -12.75
N SER A 170 -27.00 38.33 -12.95
CA SER A 170 -26.91 39.45 -11.99
C SER A 170 -27.43 39.07 -10.59
N GLN A 171 -28.49 38.27 -10.51
CA GLN A 171 -29.06 37.74 -9.27
C GLN A 171 -28.07 36.92 -8.43
N PHE A 172 -27.06 36.31 -9.06
CA PHE A 172 -26.03 35.54 -8.35
C PHE A 172 -24.87 36.41 -7.87
N LYS A 173 -24.73 37.67 -8.32
CA LYS A 173 -23.63 38.54 -7.92
C LYS A 173 -23.66 38.89 -6.43
N GLU A 174 -24.86 38.98 -5.84
CA GLU A 174 -25.05 39.25 -4.40
C GLU A 174 -25.17 37.97 -3.57
N SER A 175 -25.07 36.78 -4.20
CA SER A 175 -25.16 35.52 -3.49
C SER A 175 -23.97 35.35 -2.53
N PRO A 176 -24.18 34.80 -1.31
CA PRO A 176 -23.11 34.50 -0.39
C PRO A 176 -22.03 33.61 -1.02
N ILE A 177 -20.76 33.92 -0.73
CA ILE A 177 -19.58 33.18 -1.21
C ILE A 177 -19.68 31.68 -0.91
N LEU A 178 -20.32 31.32 0.22
CA LEU A 178 -20.54 29.94 0.63
C LEU A 178 -21.36 29.13 -0.39
N ILE A 179 -22.28 29.75 -1.13
CA ILE A 179 -23.06 29.06 -2.17
C ILE A 179 -22.13 28.58 -3.28
N PHE A 180 -21.20 29.43 -3.73
CA PHE A 180 -20.21 29.08 -4.76
C PHE A 180 -19.25 27.99 -4.29
N PHE A 181 -18.84 28.03 -3.01
CA PHE A 181 -18.10 26.93 -2.39
C PHE A 181 -18.88 25.60 -2.45
N ILE A 182 -20.16 25.60 -2.04
CA ILE A 182 -21.02 24.41 -2.06
C ILE A 182 -21.19 23.89 -3.49
N ILE A 183 -21.35 24.76 -4.48
CA ILE A 183 -21.43 24.37 -5.89
C ILE A 183 -20.17 23.61 -6.32
N GLY A 184 -18.98 24.14 -6.03
CA GLY A 184 -17.72 23.47 -6.35
C GLY A 184 -17.56 22.12 -5.66
N PHE A 185 -17.97 22.05 -4.38
CA PHE A 185 -17.98 20.81 -3.61
C PHE A 185 -18.91 19.76 -4.21
N ILE A 186 -20.16 20.13 -4.54
CA ILE A 186 -21.15 19.20 -5.11
C ILE A 186 -20.70 18.71 -6.48
N ILE A 187 -20.31 19.63 -7.38
CA ILE A 187 -19.88 19.26 -8.74
C ILE A 187 -18.71 18.28 -8.66
N THR A 188 -17.69 18.59 -7.85
CA THR A 188 -16.51 17.73 -7.75
C THR A 188 -16.80 16.39 -7.08
N THR A 189 -17.69 16.36 -6.09
CA THR A 189 -18.10 15.11 -5.44
C THR A 189 -18.90 14.22 -6.38
N LEU A 190 -19.74 14.78 -7.24
CA LEU A 190 -20.51 14.00 -8.22
C LEU A 190 -19.65 13.54 -9.39
N ILE A 191 -18.86 14.45 -9.96
CA ILE A 191 -18.00 14.19 -11.11
C ILE A 191 -16.74 13.41 -10.73
N GLN A 192 -16.32 13.47 -9.46
CA GLN A 192 -15.12 12.82 -8.93
C GLN A 192 -13.81 13.30 -9.57
N SER A 193 -13.79 14.52 -10.12
CA SER A 193 -12.63 15.18 -10.74
C SER A 193 -12.63 16.68 -10.45
N SER A 194 -11.60 17.18 -9.74
CA SER A 194 -11.42 18.61 -9.53
C SER A 194 -11.00 19.33 -10.81
N SER A 195 -10.18 18.71 -11.66
CA SER A 195 -9.75 19.28 -12.95
C SER A 195 -10.94 19.61 -13.85
N ALA A 196 -11.98 18.78 -13.86
CA ALA A 196 -13.24 19.07 -14.57
C ALA A 196 -14.00 20.27 -13.97
N THR A 197 -14.16 20.31 -12.64
CA THR A 197 -14.79 21.45 -11.96
C THR A 197 -14.04 22.76 -12.22
N ILE A 198 -12.71 22.72 -12.26
CA ILE A 198 -11.87 23.88 -12.55
C ILE A 198 -12.03 24.32 -14.01
N ALA A 199 -12.09 23.39 -14.96
CA ALA A 199 -12.35 23.71 -16.37
C ALA A 199 -13.72 24.38 -16.58
N ILE A 200 -14.76 23.89 -15.90
CA ILE A 200 -16.10 24.52 -15.88
C ILE A 200 -16.00 25.93 -15.29
N THR A 201 -15.31 26.08 -14.17
CA THR A 201 -15.13 27.37 -13.49
C THR A 201 -14.36 28.37 -14.33
N LEU A 202 -13.29 27.95 -15.01
CA LEU A 202 -12.52 28.77 -15.94
C LEU A 202 -13.37 29.20 -17.14
N SER A 203 -14.23 28.32 -17.65
CA SER A 203 -15.16 28.64 -18.75
C SER A 203 -16.19 29.69 -18.30
N ALA A 204 -16.77 29.52 -17.11
CA ALA A 204 -17.68 30.48 -16.48
C ALA A 204 -17.02 31.84 -16.21
N LEU A 205 -15.79 31.83 -15.72
CA LEU A 205 -15.01 33.04 -15.46
C LEU A 205 -14.64 33.76 -16.78
N ASN A 206 -14.25 33.02 -17.81
CA ASN A 206 -13.91 33.56 -19.13
C ASN A 206 -15.12 34.21 -19.79
N ALA A 207 -16.29 33.57 -19.72
CA ALA A 207 -17.54 34.09 -20.28
C ALA A 207 -18.15 35.24 -19.47
N GLY A 208 -17.61 35.54 -18.28
CA GLY A 208 -18.16 36.57 -17.38
C GLY A 208 -19.40 36.12 -16.59
N ALA A 209 -19.74 34.83 -16.61
CA ALA A 209 -20.85 34.26 -15.84
C ALA A 209 -20.60 34.36 -14.32
N VAL A 210 -19.33 34.27 -13.91
CA VAL A 210 -18.91 34.28 -12.51
C VAL A 210 -17.69 35.20 -12.36
N ALA A 211 -17.68 36.02 -11.31
CA ALA A 211 -16.54 36.88 -10.99
C ALA A 211 -15.39 36.09 -10.34
N LEU A 212 -14.19 36.69 -10.28
CA LEU A 212 -12.98 36.02 -9.79
C LEU A 212 -13.12 35.46 -8.36
N VAL A 213 -13.65 36.24 -7.41
CA VAL A 213 -13.79 35.80 -6.00
C VAL A 213 -14.77 34.64 -5.83
N PRO A 214 -15.99 34.68 -6.40
CA PRO A 214 -16.85 33.50 -6.45
C PRO A 214 -16.20 32.28 -7.13
N ALA A 215 -15.46 32.48 -8.21
CA ALA A 215 -14.71 31.39 -8.88
C ALA A 215 -13.65 30.77 -7.96
N MET A 216 -12.92 31.58 -7.18
CA MET A 216 -11.98 31.09 -6.16
C MET A 216 -12.70 30.23 -5.11
N ALA A 217 -13.92 30.61 -4.70
CA ALA A 217 -14.71 29.80 -3.78
C ALA A 217 -15.14 28.45 -4.39
N ILE A 218 -15.52 28.41 -5.67
CA ILE A 218 -15.79 27.14 -6.39
C ILE A 218 -14.55 26.24 -6.38
N VAL A 219 -13.36 26.81 -6.64
CA VAL A 219 -12.09 26.07 -6.58
C VAL A 219 -11.86 25.48 -5.19
N LEU A 220 -12.05 26.25 -4.11
CA LEU A 220 -11.95 25.71 -2.75
C LEU A 220 -12.95 24.58 -2.48
N GLY A 221 -14.18 24.71 -2.98
CA GLY A 221 -15.19 23.65 -2.96
C GLY A 221 -14.69 22.36 -3.60
N SER A 222 -14.04 22.49 -4.76
CA SER A 222 -13.50 21.35 -5.51
C SER A 222 -12.37 20.61 -4.78
N GLU A 223 -11.52 21.33 -4.06
CA GLU A 223 -10.45 20.74 -3.25
C GLU A 223 -11.04 19.87 -2.13
N VAL A 224 -12.09 20.34 -1.44
CA VAL A 224 -12.78 19.52 -0.43
C VAL A 224 -13.51 18.34 -1.07
N GLY A 225 -14.22 18.56 -2.18
CA GLY A 225 -14.98 17.50 -2.86
C GLY A 225 -14.11 16.32 -3.28
N THR A 226 -12.88 16.59 -3.72
CA THR A 226 -11.91 15.55 -4.12
C THR A 226 -11.52 14.61 -2.97
N THR A 227 -11.57 15.11 -1.73
CA THR A 227 -11.22 14.30 -0.55
C THR A 227 -12.26 13.22 -0.23
N ILE A 228 -13.51 13.40 -0.64
CA ILE A 228 -14.60 12.46 -0.35
C ILE A 228 -14.30 11.08 -0.96
N LYS A 229 -13.73 11.05 -2.15
CA LYS A 229 -13.33 9.80 -2.83
C LYS A 229 -12.37 8.96 -1.97
N LEU A 230 -11.31 9.61 -1.49
CA LEU A 230 -10.31 8.94 -0.64
C LEU A 230 -10.88 8.59 0.73
N PHE A 231 -11.73 9.46 1.27
CA PHE A 231 -12.43 9.22 2.53
C PHE A 231 -13.25 7.93 2.46
N VAL A 232 -14.12 7.81 1.45
CA VAL A 232 -14.93 6.61 1.21
C VAL A 232 -14.06 5.37 0.95
N ALA A 233 -13.00 5.51 0.15
CA ALA A 233 -12.07 4.40 -0.11
C ALA A 233 -11.34 3.92 1.16
N GLY A 234 -11.05 4.82 2.10
CA GLY A 234 -10.40 4.51 3.37
C GLY A 234 -11.32 3.90 4.44
N LEU A 235 -12.63 4.17 4.40
CA LEU A 235 -13.58 3.74 5.44
C LEU A 235 -13.64 2.22 5.64
N LYS A 236 -13.53 1.44 4.55
CA LYS A 236 -13.52 -0.04 4.59
C LYS A 236 -12.12 -0.62 4.81
N GLY A 237 -11.10 0.23 4.91
CA GLY A 237 -9.72 -0.18 5.09
C GLY A 237 -9.32 -0.41 6.55
N VAL A 238 -8.10 -0.89 6.74
CA VAL A 238 -7.47 -1.06 8.06
C VAL A 238 -7.25 0.30 8.75
N ALA A 239 -6.90 0.30 10.05
CA ALA A 239 -6.71 1.52 10.84
C ALA A 239 -5.82 2.55 10.12
N ASN A 240 -4.68 2.11 9.58
CA ASN A 240 -3.77 2.94 8.78
C ASN A 240 -4.42 3.59 7.55
N LYS A 241 -5.29 2.87 6.82
CA LYS A 241 -6.02 3.42 5.67
C LYS A 241 -7.03 4.48 6.13
N LYS A 242 -7.77 4.20 7.21
CA LYS A 242 -8.72 5.16 7.83
C LYS A 242 -8.02 6.43 8.32
N ARG A 243 -6.87 6.28 8.96
CA ARG A 243 -6.04 7.38 9.47
C ARG A 243 -5.59 8.31 8.34
N VAL A 244 -5.08 7.77 7.23
CA VAL A 244 -4.65 8.58 6.07
C VAL A 244 -5.84 9.28 5.41
N ALA A 245 -6.94 8.57 5.22
CA ALA A 245 -8.14 9.11 4.60
C ALA A 245 -8.77 10.25 5.43
N LEU A 246 -8.87 10.08 6.75
CA LEU A 246 -9.31 11.13 7.66
C LEU A 246 -8.31 12.28 7.72
N GLY A 247 -7.00 11.99 7.74
CA GLY A 247 -5.96 13.02 7.73
C GLY A 247 -6.03 13.92 6.50
N ASN A 248 -6.24 13.34 5.31
CA ASN A 248 -6.46 14.11 4.09
C ASN A 248 -7.72 14.98 4.17
N PHE A 249 -8.83 14.43 4.67
CA PHE A 249 -10.08 15.17 4.82
C PHE A 249 -9.93 16.36 5.77
N ILE A 250 -9.37 16.13 6.97
CA ILE A 250 -9.14 17.17 7.99
C ILE A 250 -8.21 18.26 7.45
N PHE A 251 -7.12 17.88 6.79
CA PHE A 251 -6.18 18.82 6.19
C PHE A 251 -6.88 19.78 5.22
N ASN A 252 -7.61 19.24 4.24
CA ASN A 252 -8.26 20.07 3.23
C ASN A 252 -9.40 20.90 3.83
N ALA A 253 -10.18 20.34 4.76
CA ALA A 253 -11.27 21.05 5.42
C ALA A 253 -10.76 22.27 6.21
N ILE A 254 -9.69 22.09 7.02
CA ILE A 254 -9.10 23.20 7.79
C ILE A 254 -8.42 24.20 6.85
N ASN A 255 -7.67 23.75 5.85
CA ASN A 255 -7.01 24.64 4.89
C ASN A 255 -8.04 25.53 4.18
N VAL A 256 -9.12 24.93 3.69
CA VAL A 256 -10.20 25.65 3.01
C VAL A 256 -10.93 26.60 3.95
N LEU A 257 -11.26 26.18 5.18
CA LEU A 257 -11.91 27.05 6.16
C LEU A 257 -11.07 28.30 6.44
N LEU A 258 -9.75 28.12 6.60
CA LEU A 258 -8.83 29.22 6.82
C LEU A 258 -8.76 30.14 5.59
N ILE A 259 -8.65 29.59 4.39
CA ILE A 259 -8.59 30.39 3.16
C ILE A 259 -9.89 31.13 2.90
N LEU A 260 -11.06 30.57 3.23
CA LEU A 260 -12.35 31.27 3.11
C LEU A 260 -12.39 32.55 3.97
N ILE A 261 -11.82 32.52 5.18
CA ILE A 261 -11.71 33.70 6.05
C ILE A 261 -10.81 34.77 5.42
N PHE A 262 -9.72 34.36 4.77
CA PHE A 262 -8.74 35.25 4.14
C PHE A 262 -8.95 35.44 2.63
N LEU A 263 -10.12 35.09 2.09
CA LEU A 263 -10.34 35.02 0.64
C LEU A 263 -10.15 36.38 -0.05
N HIS A 264 -10.73 37.44 0.51
CA HIS A 264 -10.61 38.80 -0.04
C HIS A 264 -9.18 39.36 0.07
N PRO A 265 -8.48 39.27 1.22
CA PRO A 265 -7.07 39.62 1.32
C PRO A 265 -6.19 38.86 0.31
N LEU A 266 -6.41 37.56 0.14
CA LEU A 266 -5.67 36.75 -0.82
C LEU A 266 -5.93 37.17 -2.26
N ASN A 267 -7.19 37.45 -2.61
CA ASN A 267 -7.52 37.99 -3.93
C ASN A 267 -6.77 39.30 -4.19
N LYS A 268 -6.80 40.25 -3.24
CA LYS A 268 -6.06 41.52 -3.37
C LYS A 268 -4.55 41.29 -3.48
N PHE A 269 -3.99 40.38 -2.67
CA PHE A 269 -2.58 40.02 -2.78
C PHE A 269 -2.23 39.54 -4.20
N ILE A 270 -3.06 38.69 -4.80
CA ILE A 270 -2.83 38.18 -6.16
C ILE A 270 -2.98 39.29 -7.22
N THR A 271 -4.02 40.10 -7.14
CA THR A 271 -4.34 41.08 -8.19
C THR A 271 -3.55 42.39 -8.07
N GLU A 272 -3.26 42.83 -6.84
CA GLU A 272 -2.65 44.14 -6.55
C GLU A 272 -1.16 44.01 -6.20
N VAL A 273 -0.76 43.04 -5.36
CA VAL A 273 0.63 42.90 -4.90
C VAL A 273 1.48 42.10 -5.89
N ILE A 274 1.03 40.92 -6.29
CA ILE A 274 1.68 40.12 -7.35
C ILE A 274 1.41 40.74 -8.73
N GLY A 275 0.27 41.42 -8.89
CA GLY A 275 -0.07 42.16 -10.12
C GLY A 275 -0.66 41.29 -11.24
N ILE A 276 -1.27 40.14 -10.93
CA ILE A 276 -1.90 39.28 -11.94
C ILE A 276 -3.23 39.88 -12.39
N LYS A 277 -3.23 40.52 -13.57
CA LYS A 277 -4.42 41.18 -14.13
C LYS A 277 -5.40 40.26 -14.86
N ASN A 278 -4.92 39.13 -15.39
CA ASN A 278 -5.77 38.18 -16.09
C ASN A 278 -6.49 37.29 -15.08
N ASN A 279 -7.83 37.34 -15.04
CA ASN A 279 -8.64 36.60 -14.06
C ASN A 279 -8.44 35.07 -14.14
N LEU A 280 -8.25 34.50 -15.33
CA LEU A 280 -8.00 33.06 -15.48
C LEU A 280 -6.68 32.65 -14.83
N TYR A 281 -5.64 33.46 -15.03
CA TYR A 281 -4.33 33.24 -14.40
C TYR A 281 -4.36 33.50 -12.90
N ALA A 282 -5.10 34.51 -12.46
CA ALA A 282 -5.30 34.77 -11.04
C ALA A 282 -5.97 33.57 -10.33
N LEU A 283 -6.93 32.91 -11.00
CA LEU A 283 -7.63 31.75 -10.44
C LEU A 283 -6.72 30.51 -10.29
N VAL A 284 -5.94 30.15 -11.32
CA VAL A 284 -5.04 28.98 -11.24
C VAL A 284 -3.81 29.26 -10.35
N PHE A 285 -3.35 30.52 -10.31
CA PHE A 285 -2.35 30.96 -9.36
C PHE A 285 -2.87 30.87 -7.92
N PHE A 286 -4.12 31.30 -7.68
CA PHE A 286 -4.77 31.16 -6.38
C PHE A 286 -4.79 29.70 -5.90
N GLN A 287 -5.18 28.76 -6.76
CA GLN A 287 -5.17 27.34 -6.41
C GLN A 287 -3.77 26.83 -6.03
N THR A 288 -2.76 27.25 -6.79
CA THR A 288 -1.35 26.92 -6.51
C THR A 288 -0.93 27.49 -5.16
N LEU A 289 -1.25 28.76 -4.91
CA LEU A 289 -0.94 29.46 -3.66
C LEU A 289 -1.61 28.79 -2.46
N VAL A 290 -2.89 28.40 -2.57
CA VAL A 290 -3.63 27.71 -1.49
C VAL A 290 -3.00 26.36 -1.14
N ASN A 291 -2.56 25.59 -2.13
CA ASN A 291 -1.88 24.32 -1.89
C ASN A 291 -0.50 24.52 -1.24
N ILE A 292 0.27 25.52 -1.67
CA ILE A 292 1.55 25.88 -1.05
C ILE A 292 1.36 26.36 0.39
N LEU A 293 0.39 27.24 0.64
CA LEU A 293 0.06 27.73 1.98
C LEU A 293 -0.38 26.57 2.89
N GLY A 294 -1.18 25.64 2.37
CA GLY A 294 -1.56 24.42 3.08
C GLY A 294 -0.35 23.58 3.46
N ILE A 295 0.59 23.37 2.53
CA ILE A 295 1.85 22.66 2.82
C ILE A 295 2.63 23.37 3.93
N ILE A 296 2.85 24.68 3.83
CA ILE A 296 3.60 25.47 4.82
C ILE A 296 2.93 25.37 6.20
N LEU A 297 1.61 25.50 6.24
CA LEU A 297 0.83 25.46 7.46
C LEU A 297 0.91 24.09 8.14
N PHE A 298 0.78 23.00 7.39
CA PHE A 298 0.64 21.65 7.97
C PHE A 298 1.92 20.84 8.08
N TYR A 299 2.93 21.13 7.26
CA TYR A 299 4.23 20.45 7.30
C TYR A 299 4.80 20.32 8.73
N PRO A 300 4.87 21.39 9.56
CA PRO A 300 5.40 21.27 10.92
C PRO A 300 4.49 20.47 11.88
N PHE A 301 3.21 20.30 11.55
CA PHE A 301 2.23 19.60 12.38
C PHE A 301 1.98 18.16 11.94
N LEU A 302 2.57 17.68 10.84
CA LEU A 302 2.35 16.31 10.32
C LEU A 302 2.54 15.23 11.40
N GLY A 303 3.58 15.32 12.23
CA GLY A 303 3.81 14.33 13.29
C GLY A 303 2.87 14.46 14.50
N ARG A 304 2.33 15.65 14.77
CA ARG A 304 1.26 15.82 15.77
C ARG A 304 -0.05 15.24 15.24
N MET A 305 -0.35 15.46 13.97
CA MET A 305 -1.54 14.95 13.30
C MET A 305 -1.53 13.42 13.21
N THR A 306 -0.39 12.81 12.86
CA THR A 306 -0.24 11.36 12.88
C THR A 306 -0.57 10.78 14.26
N ARG A 307 0.04 11.32 15.33
CA ARG A 307 -0.26 10.87 16.70
C ARG A 307 -1.72 11.06 17.11
N PHE A 308 -2.35 12.15 16.67
CA PHE A 308 -3.78 12.36 16.88
C PHE A 308 -4.61 11.27 16.19
N LEU A 309 -4.32 10.99 14.92
CA LEU A 309 -5.06 10.01 14.11
C LEU A 309 -4.84 8.57 14.59
N GLU A 310 -3.63 8.24 15.06
CA GLU A 310 -3.31 6.95 15.71
C GLU A 310 -4.14 6.71 16.98
N LYS A 311 -4.50 7.77 17.71
CA LYS A 311 -5.41 7.65 18.88
C LYS A 311 -6.86 7.41 18.47
N GLN A 312 -7.31 7.97 17.34
CA GLN A 312 -8.70 7.86 16.87
C GLN A 312 -9.03 6.49 16.32
N PHE A 313 -8.09 5.89 15.59
CA PHE A 313 -8.23 4.52 15.07
C PHE A 313 -7.09 3.69 15.64
N ARG A 314 -7.36 2.86 16.65
CA ARG A 314 -6.38 1.92 17.18
C ARG A 314 -6.20 0.74 16.21
N ASP A 315 -4.98 0.20 16.15
CA ASP A 315 -4.77 -1.07 15.46
C ASP A 315 -5.61 -2.14 16.18
N SER A 316 -6.18 -3.08 15.43
CA SER A 316 -6.91 -4.20 16.03
C SER A 316 -5.98 -5.00 16.94
N ASP A 317 -6.51 -5.60 18.02
CA ASP A 317 -5.83 -6.60 18.86
C ASP A 317 -5.55 -7.88 18.06
N SER A 318 -4.80 -7.76 16.97
CA SER A 318 -4.37 -8.85 16.10
C SER A 318 -2.99 -9.32 16.57
N GLU A 319 -2.79 -10.63 16.60
CA GLU A 319 -1.50 -11.21 16.94
C GLU A 319 -0.52 -11.09 15.74
N SER A 320 -1.07 -10.92 14.53
CA SER A 320 -0.33 -10.61 13.30
C SER A 320 0.27 -9.20 13.29
N LEU A 321 1.34 -8.98 12.52
CA LEU A 321 2.03 -7.68 12.45
C LEU A 321 1.83 -6.91 11.15
N PHE A 322 1.50 -7.59 10.06
CA PHE A 322 1.48 -7.07 8.70
C PHE A 322 0.17 -7.37 7.96
N ILE A 323 -0.35 -8.59 8.03
CA ILE A 323 -1.54 -8.98 7.23
C ILE A 323 -2.80 -8.23 7.64
N HIS A 324 -3.03 -7.98 8.94
CA HIS A 324 -4.17 -7.21 9.43
C HIS A 324 -4.12 -5.73 9.03
N LYS A 325 -2.99 -5.27 8.45
CA LYS A 325 -2.80 -3.90 7.96
C LYS A 325 -3.05 -3.78 6.45
N VAL A 326 -3.36 -4.86 5.74
CA VAL A 326 -3.58 -4.82 4.29
C VAL A 326 -4.96 -5.31 3.91
N SER A 327 -5.51 -4.79 2.80
CA SER A 327 -6.74 -5.33 2.22
C SER A 327 -6.41 -6.57 1.39
N PRO A 328 -7.12 -7.70 1.61
CA PRO A 328 -6.96 -8.90 0.78
C PRO A 328 -7.37 -8.74 -0.68
N LEU A 329 -8.02 -7.62 -1.03
CA LEU A 329 -8.48 -7.32 -2.40
C LEU A 329 -7.35 -6.77 -3.29
N GLU A 330 -6.27 -6.26 -2.70
CA GLU A 330 -5.12 -5.72 -3.43
C GLU A 330 -3.99 -6.75 -3.46
N THR A 331 -3.99 -7.65 -4.46
CA THR A 331 -3.09 -8.82 -4.55
C THR A 331 -1.61 -8.48 -4.31
N SER A 332 -1.09 -7.47 -5.02
CA SER A 332 0.34 -7.11 -4.91
C SER A 332 0.77 -6.65 -3.51
N THR A 333 -0.08 -5.95 -2.78
CA THR A 333 0.20 -5.53 -1.40
C THR A 333 -0.06 -6.66 -0.40
N ALA A 334 -1.05 -7.51 -0.69
CA ALA A 334 -1.35 -8.67 0.12
C ALA A 334 -0.22 -9.71 0.10
N LEU A 335 0.39 -9.97 -1.06
CA LEU A 335 1.56 -10.85 -1.20
C LEU A 335 2.76 -10.34 -0.39
N LEU A 336 3.06 -9.04 -0.48
CA LEU A 336 4.14 -8.43 0.31
C LEU A 336 3.86 -8.49 1.82
N ALA A 337 2.61 -8.37 2.24
CA ALA A 337 2.23 -8.53 3.64
C ALA A 337 2.39 -9.99 4.09
N MET A 338 1.96 -10.94 3.25
CA MET A 338 2.09 -12.38 3.49
C MET A 338 3.55 -12.81 3.59
N GLU A 339 4.44 -12.29 2.74
CA GLU A 339 5.88 -12.55 2.82
C GLU A 339 6.45 -12.13 4.19
N LYS A 340 6.16 -10.90 4.61
CA LYS A 340 6.64 -10.37 5.89
C LYS A 340 6.05 -11.12 7.09
N GLU A 341 4.77 -11.46 7.03
CA GLU A 341 4.10 -12.21 8.09
C GLU A 341 4.60 -13.64 8.19
N ASN A 342 4.87 -14.30 7.06
CA ASN A 342 5.47 -15.62 7.02
C ASN A 342 6.87 -15.61 7.67
N ARG A 343 7.70 -14.62 7.36
CA ARG A 343 9.01 -14.44 8.01
C ARG A 343 8.89 -14.23 9.51
N HIS A 344 7.97 -13.38 9.93
CA HIS A 344 7.65 -13.15 11.34
C HIS A 344 7.23 -14.46 12.04
N PHE A 345 6.35 -15.24 11.40
CA PHE A 345 5.89 -16.51 11.92
C PHE A 345 7.04 -17.52 12.10
N LEU A 346 7.93 -17.66 11.12
CA LEU A 346 9.12 -18.51 11.23
C LEU A 346 10.04 -18.07 12.39
N ASN A 347 10.32 -16.78 12.51
CA ASN A 347 11.13 -16.25 13.61
C ASN A 347 10.46 -16.46 14.98
N ALA A 348 9.12 -16.39 15.05
CA ALA A 348 8.35 -16.67 16.26
C ALA A 348 8.41 -18.16 16.63
N VAL A 349 8.32 -19.06 15.65
CA VAL A 349 8.51 -20.51 15.87
C VAL A 349 9.92 -20.80 16.38
N ILE A 350 10.96 -20.22 15.77
CA ILE A 350 12.35 -20.36 16.23
C ILE A 350 12.50 -19.90 17.70
N THR A 351 11.97 -18.71 18.01
CA THR A 351 12.03 -18.14 19.36
C THR A 351 11.28 -19.00 20.38
N TYR A 352 10.12 -19.52 20.00
CA TYR A 352 9.37 -20.48 20.82
C TYR A 352 10.17 -21.75 21.07
N SER A 353 10.77 -22.34 20.04
CA SER A 353 11.56 -23.56 20.15
C SER A 353 12.76 -23.39 21.09
N LEU A 354 13.52 -22.31 20.95
CA LEU A 354 14.63 -21.99 21.86
C LEU A 354 14.14 -21.83 23.31
N SER A 355 13.01 -21.16 23.51
CA SER A 355 12.41 -20.96 24.84
C SER A 355 11.99 -22.26 25.54
N CYS A 356 11.77 -23.35 24.80
CA CYS A 356 11.45 -24.65 25.39
C CYS A 356 12.68 -25.33 26.00
N PHE A 357 13.89 -24.99 25.53
CA PHE A 357 15.14 -25.58 25.99
C PHE A 357 15.90 -24.69 26.99
N GLU A 358 15.73 -23.37 26.94
CA GLU A 358 16.39 -22.40 27.81
C GLU A 358 15.47 -21.95 28.96
N LYS A 359 16.04 -21.75 30.16
CA LYS A 359 15.27 -21.26 31.32
C LYS A 359 15.13 -19.73 31.35
N ASN A 360 16.02 -19.02 30.64
CA ASN A 360 16.02 -17.56 30.49
C ASN A 360 15.97 -17.22 29.01
N ASN A 361 15.06 -16.31 28.61
CA ASN A 361 14.86 -15.83 27.23
C ASN A 361 16.07 -15.02 26.69
N GLU A 362 17.30 -15.53 26.75
CA GLU A 362 18.51 -14.74 26.48
C GLU A 362 18.77 -14.50 24.99
N HIS A 363 18.12 -15.28 24.10
CA HIS A 363 18.32 -15.16 22.66
C HIS A 363 17.01 -15.14 21.87
N PRO A 364 16.27 -14.01 21.82
CA PRO A 364 15.23 -13.85 20.82
C PRO A 364 15.85 -13.94 19.42
N ALA A 365 15.20 -14.66 18.52
CA ALA A 365 15.58 -14.63 17.11
C ALA A 365 15.58 -13.17 16.59
N SER A 366 16.34 -12.86 15.54
CA SER A 366 16.31 -11.50 14.99
C SER A 366 14.93 -11.19 14.40
N GLY A 367 14.23 -10.19 14.95
CA GLY A 367 12.91 -9.81 14.49
C GLY A 367 12.15 -8.88 15.44
N THR A 368 11.03 -8.34 14.96
CA THR A 368 10.12 -7.53 15.78
C THR A 368 9.06 -8.44 16.39
N PHE A 369 9.03 -8.57 17.71
CA PHE A 369 8.01 -9.36 18.42
C PHE A 369 7.08 -8.49 19.24
N GLN A 370 5.85 -8.96 19.43
CA GLN A 370 4.96 -8.37 20.43
C GLN A 370 5.53 -8.62 21.83
N LYS A 371 5.50 -7.59 22.70
CA LYS A 371 5.99 -7.69 24.08
C LYS A 371 5.32 -8.85 24.84
N LYS A 372 4.01 -9.03 24.62
CA LYS A 372 3.19 -10.11 25.18
C LYS A 372 3.70 -11.50 24.81
N PHE A 373 4.17 -11.70 23.58
CA PHE A 373 4.75 -12.97 23.15
C PHE A 373 6.06 -13.28 23.88
N LEU A 374 6.98 -12.30 23.98
CA LEU A 374 8.27 -12.51 24.64
C LEU A 374 8.13 -12.75 26.14
N SER A 375 7.20 -12.06 26.81
CA SER A 375 6.96 -12.21 28.25
C SER A 375 6.08 -13.42 28.61
N GLY A 376 5.46 -14.07 27.62
CA GLY A 376 4.54 -15.17 27.85
C GLY A 376 5.23 -16.46 28.30
N THR A 377 4.49 -17.28 29.02
CA THR A 377 4.84 -18.68 29.32
C THR A 377 4.97 -19.50 28.03
N ILE A 378 5.60 -20.67 28.09
CA ILE A 378 5.71 -21.58 26.93
C ILE A 378 4.32 -21.90 26.35
N ALA A 379 3.33 -22.15 27.20
CA ALA A 379 1.95 -22.41 26.78
C ALA A 379 1.32 -21.20 26.07
N GLU A 380 1.53 -19.99 26.59
CA GLU A 380 1.03 -18.75 25.96
C GLU A 380 1.73 -18.45 24.63
N LYS A 381 3.04 -18.71 24.51
CA LYS A 381 3.78 -18.59 23.26
C LYS A 381 3.25 -19.56 22.19
N TYR A 382 2.97 -20.81 22.55
CA TYR A 382 2.35 -21.77 21.63
C TYR A 382 0.92 -21.35 21.23
N ALA A 383 0.14 -20.82 22.18
CA ALA A 383 -1.19 -20.28 21.89
C ALA A 383 -1.12 -19.11 20.91
N TYR A 384 -0.18 -18.16 21.11
CA TYR A 384 0.10 -17.06 20.19
C TYR A 384 0.36 -17.58 18.76
N LEU A 385 1.24 -18.58 18.61
CA LEU A 385 1.52 -19.19 17.30
C LEU A 385 0.26 -19.78 16.66
N LYS A 386 -0.61 -20.46 17.42
CA LYS A 386 -1.89 -20.97 16.91
C LYS A 386 -2.83 -19.85 16.43
N TYR A 387 -2.94 -18.76 17.19
CA TYR A 387 -3.77 -17.62 16.80
C TYR A 387 -3.23 -16.94 15.54
N LEU A 388 -1.93 -16.65 15.52
CA LEU A 388 -1.26 -16.06 14.37
C LEU A 388 -1.40 -16.93 13.11
N TYR A 389 -1.22 -18.25 13.25
CA TYR A 389 -1.46 -19.22 12.18
C TYR A 389 -2.90 -19.13 11.64
N GLY A 390 -3.89 -19.03 12.52
CA GLY A 390 -5.30 -18.88 12.14
C GLY A 390 -5.60 -17.57 11.41
N GLU A 391 -4.99 -16.46 11.83
CA GLU A 391 -5.10 -15.18 11.13
C GLU A 391 -4.46 -15.23 9.73
N ILE A 392 -3.26 -15.80 9.62
CA ILE A 392 -2.56 -15.99 8.34
C ILE A 392 -3.39 -16.86 7.38
N HIS A 393 -3.92 -17.98 7.87
CA HIS A 393 -4.76 -18.87 7.07
C HIS A 393 -6.05 -18.18 6.60
N SER A 394 -6.67 -17.39 7.48
CA SER A 394 -7.88 -16.63 7.15
C SER A 394 -7.62 -15.55 6.10
N PHE A 395 -6.45 -14.89 6.18
CA PHE A 395 -6.01 -13.90 5.20
C PHE A 395 -5.70 -14.56 3.85
N TYR A 396 -4.95 -15.67 3.85
CA TYR A 396 -4.65 -16.47 2.67
C TYR A 396 -5.90 -16.81 1.85
N ILE A 397 -6.96 -17.33 2.49
CA ILE A 397 -8.23 -17.66 1.80
C ILE A 397 -8.84 -16.43 1.12
N GLN A 398 -8.77 -15.27 1.77
CA GLN A 398 -9.33 -14.03 1.21
C GLN A 398 -8.52 -13.52 0.03
N VAL A 399 -7.20 -13.62 0.06
CA VAL A 399 -6.32 -13.23 -1.07
C VAL A 399 -6.50 -14.20 -2.23
N GLN A 400 -6.52 -15.51 -1.97
CA GLN A 400 -6.65 -16.54 -3.00
C GLN A 400 -7.92 -16.35 -3.84
N LYS A 401 -9.04 -15.95 -3.22
CA LYS A 401 -10.31 -15.67 -3.92
C LYS A 401 -10.22 -14.55 -4.96
N ASN A 402 -9.28 -13.62 -4.81
CA ASN A 402 -9.15 -12.43 -5.67
C ASN A 402 -7.91 -12.48 -6.57
N CYS A 403 -7.06 -13.49 -6.41
CA CYS A 403 -5.83 -13.64 -7.16
C CYS A 403 -6.10 -14.39 -8.46
N THR A 404 -5.80 -13.77 -9.60
CA THR A 404 -6.01 -14.37 -10.94
C THR A 404 -4.70 -14.70 -11.65
N ASP A 405 -3.60 -14.06 -11.26
CA ASP A 405 -2.29 -14.28 -11.86
C ASP A 405 -1.65 -15.57 -11.33
N SER A 406 -1.11 -16.41 -12.21
CA SER A 406 -0.57 -17.72 -11.84
C SER A 406 0.71 -17.65 -11.02
N GLU A 407 1.54 -16.62 -11.24
CA GLU A 407 2.79 -16.42 -10.50
C GLU A 407 2.49 -15.95 -9.08
N ASP A 408 1.55 -15.01 -8.95
CA ASP A 408 1.04 -14.54 -7.66
C ASP A 408 0.40 -15.68 -6.83
N ILE A 409 -0.35 -16.59 -7.48
CA ILE A 409 -0.94 -17.77 -6.81
C ILE A 409 0.15 -18.72 -6.30
N ASP A 410 1.14 -19.05 -7.12
CA ASP A 410 2.26 -19.93 -6.72
C ASP A 410 3.03 -19.35 -5.52
N GLN A 411 3.30 -18.04 -5.56
CA GLN A 411 3.97 -17.36 -4.46
C GLN A 411 3.12 -17.39 -3.16
N LEU A 412 1.81 -17.15 -3.27
CA LEU A 412 0.89 -17.21 -2.14
C LEU A 412 0.81 -18.61 -1.52
N GLU A 413 0.73 -19.65 -2.35
CA GLU A 413 0.68 -21.06 -1.92
C GLU A 413 1.97 -21.47 -1.22
N ARG A 414 3.12 -21.05 -1.73
CA ARG A 414 4.42 -21.27 -1.08
C ARG A 414 4.49 -20.63 0.30
N PHE A 415 4.07 -19.37 0.45
CA PHE A 415 4.04 -18.75 1.77
C PHE A 415 3.11 -19.47 2.74
N MET A 416 1.95 -19.95 2.29
CA MET A 416 1.06 -20.74 3.14
C MET A 416 1.64 -22.12 3.47
N SER A 417 2.36 -22.75 2.54
CA SER A 417 3.08 -24.01 2.78
C SER A 417 4.17 -23.84 3.83
N SER A 418 4.95 -22.75 3.73
CA SER A 418 5.94 -22.35 4.72
C SER A 418 5.32 -22.24 6.13
N VAL A 419 4.21 -21.53 6.24
CA VAL A 419 3.49 -21.32 7.51
C VAL A 419 2.95 -22.63 8.08
N ARG A 420 2.42 -23.53 7.25
CA ARG A 420 1.99 -24.88 7.69
C ARG A 420 3.16 -25.68 8.25
N ASN A 421 4.26 -25.75 7.49
CA ASN A 421 5.48 -26.46 7.89
C ASN A 421 6.06 -25.90 9.21
N ALA A 422 6.12 -24.57 9.35
CA ALA A 422 6.55 -23.93 10.59
C ALA A 422 5.62 -24.25 11.80
N MET A 423 4.30 -24.28 11.58
CA MET A 423 3.35 -24.66 12.64
C MET A 423 3.50 -26.13 13.04
N TYR A 424 3.77 -27.03 12.09
CA TYR A 424 4.12 -28.43 12.39
C TYR A 424 5.40 -28.52 13.21
N ALA A 425 6.43 -27.73 12.90
CA ALA A 425 7.67 -27.68 13.67
C ALA A 425 7.39 -27.25 15.13
N ALA A 426 6.60 -26.20 15.34
CA ALA A 426 6.18 -25.76 16.67
C ALA A 426 5.38 -26.84 17.42
N LYS A 427 4.54 -27.60 16.71
CA LYS A 427 3.79 -28.71 17.29
C LYS A 427 4.70 -29.84 17.75
N SER A 428 5.69 -30.26 16.97
CA SER A 428 6.65 -31.30 17.39
C SER A 428 7.42 -30.91 18.65
N ILE A 429 7.87 -29.65 18.73
CA ILE A 429 8.48 -29.14 19.97
C ILE A 429 7.50 -29.18 21.14
N LYS A 430 6.25 -28.75 20.91
CA LYS A 430 5.20 -28.76 21.93
C LYS A 430 4.89 -30.16 22.43
N ASP A 431 4.88 -31.16 21.55
CA ASP A 431 4.64 -32.56 21.92
C ASP A 431 5.87 -33.18 22.62
N ALA A 432 7.08 -32.66 22.37
CA ALA A 432 8.32 -33.04 23.06
C ALA A 432 8.54 -32.37 24.45
N ILE A 433 7.70 -31.41 24.87
CA ILE A 433 7.93 -30.64 26.11
C ILE A 433 8.08 -31.54 27.35
N ALA A 434 7.20 -32.53 27.50
CA ALA A 434 7.24 -33.42 28.65
C ALA A 434 8.56 -34.22 28.70
N ASP A 435 9.04 -34.70 27.55
CA ASP A 435 10.31 -35.40 27.42
C ASP A 435 11.50 -34.47 27.69
N ILE A 436 11.44 -33.21 27.22
CA ILE A 436 12.45 -32.19 27.53
C ILE A 436 12.56 -32.01 29.05
N GLU A 437 11.43 -31.88 29.76
CA GLU A 437 11.45 -31.73 31.22
C GLU A 437 11.97 -32.97 31.93
N GLN A 438 11.57 -34.16 31.46
CA GLN A 438 12.00 -35.44 32.03
C GLN A 438 13.51 -35.64 31.84
N LEU A 439 14.05 -35.38 30.65
CA LEU A 439 15.47 -35.57 30.34
C LEU A 439 16.34 -34.52 31.04
N ARG A 440 15.90 -33.26 31.08
CA ARG A 440 16.59 -32.16 31.75
C ARG A 440 16.77 -32.41 33.25
N ASN A 441 15.82 -33.09 33.88
CA ASN A 441 15.81 -33.39 35.32
C ASN A 441 16.19 -34.85 35.63
N SER A 442 16.70 -35.60 34.64
CA SER A 442 17.06 -37.00 34.80
C SER A 442 18.35 -37.15 35.62
N SER A 443 18.38 -38.11 36.56
CA SER A 443 19.58 -38.50 37.28
C SER A 443 20.44 -39.54 36.54
N ASN A 444 19.95 -40.08 35.42
CA ASN A 444 20.72 -40.95 34.53
C ASN A 444 21.54 -40.10 33.56
N ASP A 445 22.86 -40.27 33.58
CA ASP A 445 23.83 -39.49 32.80
C ASP A 445 23.59 -39.59 31.29
N VAL A 446 23.23 -40.78 30.76
CA VAL A 446 22.95 -40.98 29.33
C VAL A 446 21.80 -40.08 28.86
N LYS A 447 20.74 -39.98 29.66
CA LYS A 447 19.56 -39.16 29.36
C LYS A 447 19.88 -37.67 29.46
N TYR A 448 20.62 -37.27 30.49
CA TYR A 448 21.01 -35.88 30.69
C TYR A 448 21.97 -35.39 29.59
N ASP A 449 22.99 -36.19 29.26
CA ASP A 449 23.92 -35.91 28.16
C ASP A 449 23.20 -35.85 26.80
N PHE A 450 22.21 -36.72 26.59
CA PHE A 450 21.39 -36.67 25.40
C PHE A 450 20.59 -35.38 25.30
N TYR A 451 20.02 -34.90 26.41
CA TYR A 451 19.38 -33.59 26.47
C TYR A 451 20.36 -32.45 26.15
N LEU A 452 21.56 -32.42 26.74
CA LEU A 452 22.54 -31.38 26.48
C LEU A 452 22.97 -31.32 25.01
N LYS A 453 23.26 -32.48 24.40
CA LYS A 453 23.61 -32.58 22.97
C LYS A 453 22.46 -32.13 22.07
N THR A 454 21.23 -32.49 22.43
CA THR A 454 20.03 -32.10 21.70
C THR A 454 19.78 -30.60 21.81
N ARG A 455 19.89 -30.02 23.00
CA ARG A 455 19.77 -28.58 23.24
C ARG A 455 20.75 -27.81 22.35
N GLN A 456 22.03 -28.19 22.36
CA GLN A 456 23.04 -27.53 21.54
C GLN A 456 22.69 -27.64 20.04
N SER A 457 22.26 -28.82 19.59
CA SER A 457 21.87 -29.03 18.18
C SER A 457 20.67 -28.18 17.78
N VAL A 458 19.68 -28.02 18.67
CA VAL A 458 18.52 -27.15 18.44
C VAL A 458 18.95 -25.69 18.38
N GLU A 459 19.83 -25.26 19.29
CA GLU A 459 20.34 -23.90 19.33
C GLU A 459 21.13 -23.53 18.06
N ASP A 460 22.08 -24.37 17.67
CA ASP A 460 22.91 -24.18 16.48
C ASP A 460 22.03 -24.10 15.20
N PHE A 461 21.10 -25.06 15.06
CA PHE A 461 20.19 -25.11 13.93
C PHE A 461 19.25 -23.89 13.85
N CYS A 462 18.70 -23.47 15.00
CA CYS A 462 17.84 -22.29 15.08
C CYS A 462 18.59 -21.01 14.74
N LYS A 463 19.84 -20.86 15.22
CA LYS A 463 20.71 -19.72 14.90
C LYS A 463 21.04 -19.67 13.41
N GLU A 464 21.43 -20.80 12.82
CA GLU A 464 21.70 -20.90 11.39
C GLU A 464 20.47 -20.54 10.55
N THR A 465 19.32 -21.16 10.85
CA THR A 465 18.06 -20.92 10.12
C THR A 465 17.63 -19.45 10.24
N ASN A 466 17.71 -18.87 11.44
CA ASN A 466 17.38 -17.47 11.66
C ASN A 466 18.31 -16.51 10.87
N GLY A 467 19.60 -16.83 10.77
CA GLY A 467 20.55 -16.09 9.92
C GLY A 467 20.15 -16.14 8.44
N LEU A 468 19.80 -17.32 7.94
CA LEU A 468 19.32 -17.52 6.56
C LEU A 468 18.03 -16.76 6.25
N LEU A 469 17.15 -16.53 7.24
CA LEU A 469 15.91 -15.78 7.04
C LEU A 469 16.12 -14.26 6.99
N ASN A 470 17.10 -13.71 7.72
CA ASN A 470 17.20 -12.27 7.94
C ASN A 470 18.36 -11.59 7.21
N GLU A 471 19.45 -12.30 6.92
CA GLU A 471 20.62 -11.71 6.27
C GLU A 471 20.56 -11.86 4.74
N THR A 472 21.27 -10.99 4.02
CA THR A 472 21.46 -11.13 2.56
C THR A 472 22.65 -12.05 2.32
N VAL A 473 22.44 -13.34 2.53
CA VAL A 473 23.52 -14.35 2.48
C VAL A 473 23.74 -14.80 1.02
N ALA A 474 24.98 -14.77 0.54
CA ALA A 474 25.37 -15.49 -0.67
C ALA A 474 25.22 -17.00 -0.42
N ASP A 475 24.80 -17.76 -1.43
CA ASP A 475 24.73 -19.23 -1.37
C ASP A 475 23.68 -19.80 -0.38
N ARG A 476 22.54 -19.12 -0.18
CA ARG A 476 21.43 -19.63 0.67
C ARG A 476 21.02 -21.06 0.32
N PHE A 477 21.01 -21.37 -0.98
CA PHE A 477 20.64 -22.69 -1.49
C PHE A 477 21.58 -23.79 -0.98
N GLU A 478 22.88 -23.57 -1.07
CA GLU A 478 23.91 -24.50 -0.62
C GLU A 478 23.86 -24.69 0.89
N LYS A 479 23.72 -23.60 1.65
CA LYS A 479 23.62 -23.67 3.12
C LYS A 479 22.41 -24.46 3.59
N LEU A 480 21.21 -24.17 3.06
CA LEU A 480 19.99 -24.89 3.46
C LEU A 480 20.07 -26.39 3.09
N THR A 481 20.69 -26.71 1.96
CA THR A 481 20.95 -28.09 1.53
C THR A 481 21.97 -28.79 2.44
N GLY A 482 23.01 -28.07 2.88
CA GLY A 482 23.96 -28.55 3.89
C GLY A 482 23.26 -28.90 5.21
N SER A 483 22.43 -27.99 5.75
CA SER A 483 21.65 -28.23 6.96
C SER A 483 20.71 -29.44 6.81
N TYR A 484 20.10 -29.63 5.65
CA TYR A 484 19.27 -30.81 5.33
C TYR A 484 20.04 -32.13 5.48
N HIS A 485 21.22 -32.21 4.88
CA HIS A 485 22.05 -33.41 4.97
C HIS A 485 22.51 -33.67 6.40
N ILE A 486 22.96 -32.64 7.12
CA ILE A 486 23.37 -32.75 8.52
C ILE A 486 22.23 -33.28 9.40
N VAL A 487 21.01 -32.76 9.24
CA VAL A 487 19.82 -33.19 10.01
C VAL A 487 19.51 -34.67 9.74
N THR A 488 19.59 -35.10 8.49
CA THR A 488 19.28 -36.48 8.08
C THR A 488 20.33 -37.47 8.57
N GLU A 489 21.61 -37.12 8.44
CA GLU A 489 22.73 -37.96 8.89
C GLU A 489 22.74 -38.08 10.41
N LYS A 490 22.63 -36.95 11.13
CA LYS A 490 22.63 -36.94 12.60
C LYS A 490 21.52 -37.80 13.18
N TYR A 491 20.32 -37.79 12.59
CA TYR A 491 19.21 -38.63 13.06
C TYR A 491 19.57 -40.12 13.05
N THR A 492 20.18 -40.59 11.95
CA THR A 492 20.56 -41.99 11.79
C THR A 492 21.68 -42.39 12.75
N VAL A 493 22.69 -41.53 12.90
CA VAL A 493 23.81 -41.74 13.83
C VAL A 493 23.31 -41.78 15.28
N THR A 494 22.43 -40.84 15.66
CA THR A 494 21.84 -40.81 17.00
C THR A 494 21.01 -42.06 17.29
N LEU A 495 20.21 -42.52 16.33
CA LEU A 495 19.42 -43.75 16.49
C LEU A 495 20.31 -44.97 16.78
N GLN A 496 21.42 -45.12 16.03
CA GLN A 496 22.39 -46.19 16.25
C GLN A 496 23.07 -46.09 17.62
N GLN A 497 23.39 -44.88 18.07
CA GLN A 497 23.97 -44.68 19.41
C GLN A 497 22.98 -45.08 20.50
N LEU A 498 21.72 -44.66 20.40
CA LEU A 498 20.69 -45.01 21.38
C LEU A 498 20.48 -46.53 21.50
N TYR A 499 20.50 -47.26 20.39
CA TYR A 499 20.43 -48.72 20.42
C TYR A 499 21.66 -49.34 21.10
N LYS A 500 22.86 -48.80 20.88
CA LYS A 500 24.08 -49.28 21.57
C LYS A 500 23.99 -49.10 23.08
N GLU A 501 23.52 -47.93 23.56
CA GLU A 501 23.35 -47.67 25.00
C GLU A 501 22.30 -48.61 25.62
N SER A 502 21.22 -48.91 24.89
CA SER A 502 20.20 -49.87 25.33
C SER A 502 20.74 -51.30 25.43
N ILE A 503 21.52 -51.75 24.44
CA ILE A 503 22.18 -53.07 24.46
C ILE A 503 23.19 -53.16 25.60
N ALA A 504 23.87 -52.05 25.93
CA ALA A 504 24.82 -51.98 27.04
C ALA A 504 24.14 -51.96 28.43
N GLY A 505 22.80 -51.87 28.50
CA GLY A 505 22.04 -51.86 29.75
C GLY A 505 22.12 -50.54 30.52
N HIS A 506 22.57 -49.45 29.88
CA HIS A 506 22.65 -48.13 30.52
C HIS A 506 21.30 -47.41 30.63
N VAL A 507 20.28 -47.90 29.92
CA VAL A 507 18.90 -47.39 29.93
C VAL A 507 17.90 -48.53 29.94
N SER A 508 16.80 -48.36 30.66
CA SER A 508 15.72 -49.36 30.71
C SER A 508 14.89 -49.40 29.42
N GLU A 509 14.04 -50.42 29.27
CA GLU A 509 13.10 -50.54 28.14
C GLU A 509 12.14 -49.34 28.02
N THR A 510 11.71 -48.76 29.14
CA THR A 510 10.84 -47.58 29.13
C THR A 510 11.62 -46.32 28.80
N GLU A 511 12.87 -46.22 29.26
CA GLU A 511 13.73 -45.06 29.00
C GLU A 511 14.20 -44.97 27.55
N ILE A 512 14.53 -46.10 26.91
CA ILE A 512 14.90 -46.11 25.50
C ILE A 512 13.73 -45.68 24.61
N SER A 513 12.50 -46.07 24.95
CA SER A 513 11.29 -45.63 24.25
C SER A 513 11.12 -44.10 24.29
N THR A 514 11.28 -43.49 25.46
CA THR A 514 11.27 -42.03 25.62
C THR A 514 12.36 -41.36 24.78
N LEU A 515 13.59 -41.88 24.79
CA LEU A 515 14.70 -41.32 24.01
C LEU A 515 14.46 -41.40 22.50
N LEU A 516 13.90 -42.52 22.01
CA LEU A 516 13.60 -42.69 20.59
C LEU A 516 12.46 -41.78 20.13
N ASN A 517 11.38 -41.66 20.91
CA ASN A 517 10.27 -40.75 20.62
C ASN A 517 10.73 -39.29 20.63
N PHE A 518 11.50 -38.89 21.64
CA PHE A 518 12.07 -37.55 21.71
C PHE A 518 12.97 -37.25 20.51
N ASN A 519 13.88 -38.17 20.14
CA ASN A 519 14.71 -38.02 18.94
C ASN A 519 13.88 -37.86 17.66
N ARG A 520 12.77 -38.60 17.54
CA ARG A 520 11.85 -38.51 16.40
C ARG A 520 11.14 -37.17 16.32
N GLU A 521 10.69 -36.62 17.44
CA GLU A 521 10.05 -35.30 17.49
C GLU A 521 11.04 -34.19 17.13
N ILE A 522 12.27 -34.25 17.65
CA ILE A 522 13.31 -33.26 17.31
C ILE A 522 13.71 -33.32 15.83
N PHE A 523 13.83 -34.53 15.26
CA PHE A 523 14.03 -34.68 13.83
C PHE A 523 12.88 -34.09 13.00
N THR A 524 11.64 -34.33 13.43
CA THR A 524 10.44 -33.79 12.76
C THR A 524 10.42 -32.26 12.85
N PHE A 525 10.79 -31.68 14.00
CA PHE A 525 10.99 -30.25 14.16
C PHE A 525 12.00 -29.69 13.15
N PHE A 526 13.20 -30.27 13.06
CA PHE A 526 14.22 -29.82 12.11
C PHE A 526 13.75 -29.90 10.66
N LYS A 527 13.17 -31.03 10.27
CA LYS A 527 12.59 -31.25 8.94
C LYS A 527 11.55 -30.18 8.62
N SER A 528 10.55 -30.03 9.47
CA SER A 528 9.44 -29.12 9.23
C SER A 528 9.90 -27.66 9.19
N LEU A 529 10.87 -27.25 10.02
CA LEU A 529 11.39 -25.89 9.96
C LEU A 529 12.23 -25.63 8.72
N LEU A 530 13.03 -26.60 8.26
CA LEU A 530 13.77 -26.53 6.99
C LEU A 530 12.82 -26.35 5.80
N PHE A 531 11.75 -27.13 5.73
CA PHE A 531 10.74 -27.00 4.68
C PHE A 531 10.01 -25.65 4.75
N GLY A 532 9.77 -25.14 5.97
CA GLY A 532 9.29 -23.78 6.18
C GLY A 532 10.22 -22.73 5.57
N ALA A 533 11.50 -22.78 5.93
CA ALA A 533 12.50 -21.85 5.41
C ALA A 533 12.67 -21.95 3.88
N LYS A 534 12.69 -23.17 3.32
CA LYS A 534 12.70 -23.44 1.87
C LYS A 534 11.57 -22.71 1.17
N ASP A 535 10.33 -22.97 1.60
CA ASP A 535 9.12 -22.41 0.97
C ASP A 535 9.08 -20.88 1.06
N HIS A 536 9.68 -20.28 2.10
CA HIS A 536 9.82 -18.84 2.23
C HIS A 536 10.91 -18.24 1.31
N LEU A 537 12.06 -18.90 1.21
CA LEU A 537 13.27 -18.33 0.60
C LEU A 537 13.41 -18.60 -0.89
N PHE A 538 13.00 -19.78 -1.35
CA PHE A 538 13.31 -20.28 -2.68
C PHE A 538 12.14 -20.21 -3.62
N ASP A 539 12.41 -19.82 -4.86
CA ASP A 539 11.42 -19.87 -5.95
C ASP A 539 10.96 -21.29 -6.26
N ARG A 540 10.01 -21.42 -7.20
CA ARG A 540 9.40 -22.71 -7.54
C ARG A 540 10.41 -23.75 -8.02
N GLU A 541 11.40 -23.35 -8.83
CA GLU A 541 12.38 -24.28 -9.38
C GLU A 541 13.35 -24.76 -8.31
N GLN A 542 13.89 -23.82 -7.52
CA GLN A 542 14.77 -24.13 -6.39
C GLN A 542 14.07 -25.00 -5.35
N SER A 543 12.81 -24.71 -5.04
CA SER A 543 11.98 -25.45 -4.09
C SER A 543 11.76 -26.90 -4.54
N LYS A 544 11.48 -27.11 -5.83
CA LYS A 544 11.30 -28.45 -6.42
C LYS A 544 12.60 -29.25 -6.39
N TYR A 545 13.73 -28.63 -6.77
CA TYR A 545 15.03 -29.31 -6.70
C TYR A 545 15.37 -29.74 -5.27
N PHE A 546 15.06 -28.92 -4.27
CA PHE A 546 15.27 -29.27 -2.87
C PHE A 546 14.41 -30.47 -2.43
N GLU A 547 13.19 -30.61 -2.94
CA GLU A 547 12.30 -31.75 -2.64
C GLU A 547 12.77 -33.07 -3.27
N ASP A 548 13.52 -33.00 -4.36
CA ASP A 548 14.10 -34.16 -5.04
C ASP A 548 15.39 -34.67 -4.34
N LEU A 549 15.88 -33.97 -3.31
CA LEU A 549 17.06 -34.39 -2.56
C LEU A 549 16.81 -35.72 -1.79
N PRO A 550 17.68 -36.72 -1.92
CA PRO A 550 17.55 -37.97 -1.18
C PRO A 550 17.76 -37.73 0.32
N GLY A 551 16.95 -38.37 1.18
CA GLY A 551 17.23 -38.37 2.62
C GLY A 551 16.01 -38.46 3.53
N PHE A 552 14.94 -37.73 3.26
CA PHE A 552 13.72 -37.88 4.04
C PHE A 552 12.96 -39.12 3.59
N ILE A 553 13.00 -40.16 4.42
CA ILE A 553 12.00 -41.24 4.38
C ILE A 553 10.63 -40.56 4.44
N ARG A 554 9.79 -40.82 3.43
CA ARG A 554 8.42 -40.32 3.36
C ARG A 554 7.58 -40.89 4.50
#